data_AF-A0A257QEI0-F1
#
_entry.id   AF-A0A257QEI0-F1
#
_cell.length_a   1.000
_cell.length_b   1.000
_cell.length_c   1.000
_cell.angle_alpha   90.00
_cell.angle_beta   90.00
_cell.angle_gamma   90.00
#
_symmetry.space_group_name_H-M   'P 1'
#
loop_
_entity.id
_entity.type
_entity.pdbx_description
1 polymer ?
#
loop_
_entity_poly.entity_id
_entity_poly.type
_entity_poly.pdbx_seq_one_letter_code
_entity_poly.pdbx_strand_id
1 'polypeptide(L)'
;MPTAIVGNNDETATLLLALANDAGDELSRRPQGGWVSMIREYDFTTAALAAQPGTIANVGGVAVISGLSSTAGVSPSIWLASGFGVPNNAIVTAVTSSTVTLNVPATSTGSGSFALGQSDYPLPADFQRPIDNTFWDRSQFWSMRGPQSPQQWQLYKSSVIGRASIQRRYRFRSIRSPAGVPMGQYLSIDPLPLDNGSQLVFEYVSNGWCESATGTPQSSWQADTDTGVLDESISFLEARPVSPEDDSYYDLP
;
A
#
# COMPACT_ATOMS: atom_id res chain seq x y z
N MET A 1 9.26 42.32 -16.71
CA MET A 1 9.12 41.32 -15.64
C MET A 1 8.91 39.97 -16.28
N PRO A 2 9.45 38.88 -15.70
CA PRO A 2 9.06 37.54 -16.08
C PRO A 2 7.54 37.39 -16.07
N THR A 3 6.97 36.79 -17.12
CA THR A 3 5.54 36.50 -17.22
C THR A 3 5.19 35.10 -16.70
N ALA A 4 6.21 34.31 -16.35
CA ALA A 4 6.11 32.95 -15.84
C ALA A 4 7.29 32.65 -14.90
N ILE A 5 7.06 31.85 -13.87
CA ILE A 5 8.10 31.35 -12.95
C ILE A 5 8.49 29.93 -13.36
N VAL A 6 7.50 29.06 -13.56
CA VAL A 6 7.74 27.69 -14.01
C VAL A 6 8.24 27.66 -15.46
N GLY A 7 9.32 26.91 -15.70
CA GLY A 7 9.95 26.79 -17.02
C GLY A 7 10.80 28.01 -17.44
N ASN A 8 10.98 28.98 -16.54
CA ASN A 8 11.85 30.12 -16.76
C ASN A 8 13.32 29.75 -16.53
N ASN A 9 14.21 30.14 -17.45
CA ASN A 9 15.65 29.86 -17.36
C ASN A 9 16.43 30.92 -16.57
N ASP A 10 15.78 31.98 -16.07
CA ASP A 10 16.40 32.95 -15.17
C ASP A 10 16.76 32.28 -13.84
N GLU A 11 17.99 32.50 -13.37
CA GLU A 11 18.51 31.89 -12.14
C GLU A 11 17.68 32.30 -10.91
N THR A 12 17.20 33.55 -10.86
CA THR A 12 16.36 34.04 -9.76
C THR A 12 15.02 33.31 -9.74
N ALA A 13 14.38 33.16 -10.91
CA ALA A 13 13.10 32.46 -11.01
C ALA A 13 13.23 30.98 -10.61
N THR A 14 14.32 30.33 -11.04
CA THR A 14 14.63 28.94 -10.69
C THR A 14 14.84 28.77 -9.18
N LEU A 15 15.62 29.67 -8.56
CA LEU A 15 15.88 29.62 -7.12
C LEU A 15 14.63 29.89 -6.27
N LEU A 16 13.77 30.83 -6.70
CA LEU A 16 12.50 31.11 -6.04
C LEU A 16 11.56 29.90 -6.10
N LEU A 17 11.47 29.24 -7.25
CA LEU A 17 10.67 28.02 -7.42
C LEU A 17 11.20 26.87 -6.53
N ALA A 18 12.52 26.69 -6.48
CA ALA A 18 13.14 25.69 -5.62
C ALA A 18 12.84 25.96 -4.13
N LEU A 19 13.01 27.21 -3.67
CA LEU A 19 12.70 27.59 -2.29
C LEU A 19 11.21 27.41 -1.96
N ALA A 20 10.32 27.73 -2.90
CA ALA A 20 8.88 27.52 -2.72
C ALA A 20 8.53 26.04 -2.59
N ASN A 21 9.16 25.17 -3.39
CA ASN A 21 8.97 23.72 -3.30
C ASN A 21 9.51 23.14 -1.98
N ASP A 22 10.70 23.58 -1.55
CA ASP A 22 11.28 23.15 -0.27
C ASP A 22 10.41 23.58 0.92
N ALA A 23 9.90 24.82 0.89
CA ALA A 23 9.01 25.34 1.93
C ALA A 23 7.67 24.58 1.97
N GLY A 24 7.10 24.25 0.80
CA GLY A 24 5.89 23.43 0.70
C GLY A 24 6.08 22.02 1.26
N ASP A 25 7.18 21.36 0.88
CA ASP A 25 7.51 20.02 1.40
C ASP A 25 7.78 20.03 2.91
N GLU A 26 8.51 21.03 3.43
CA GLU A 26 8.70 21.18 4.87
C GLU A 26 7.36 21.39 5.60
N LEU A 27 6.53 22.32 5.12
CA LEU A 27 5.24 22.64 5.72
C LEU A 27 4.32 21.41 5.75
N SER A 28 4.29 20.63 4.66
CA SER A 28 3.49 19.40 4.55
C SER A 28 3.83 18.37 5.65
N ARG A 29 5.08 18.37 6.14
CA ARG A 29 5.61 17.40 7.10
C ARG A 29 5.50 17.82 8.56
N ARG A 30 5.15 19.09 8.85
CA ARG A 30 5.23 19.64 10.22
C ARG A 30 4.30 18.96 11.24
N PRO A 31 2.96 18.87 11.04
CA PRO A 31 2.11 18.28 12.05
C PRO A 31 2.31 16.76 12.07
N GLN A 32 2.52 16.16 13.24
CA GLN A 32 2.70 14.71 13.36
C GLN A 32 1.51 13.94 12.74
N GLY A 33 0.28 14.37 13.02
CA GLY A 33 -0.96 13.81 12.45
C GLY A 33 -1.27 14.24 11.01
N GLY A 34 -0.55 15.21 10.47
CA GLY A 34 -0.79 15.78 9.14
C GLY A 34 -1.80 16.91 9.18
N TRP A 35 -1.81 17.72 8.14
CA TRP A 35 -2.84 18.73 7.94
C TRP A 35 -4.16 18.05 7.60
N VAL A 36 -5.27 18.48 8.21
CA VAL A 36 -6.59 17.93 7.91
C VAL A 36 -6.93 18.02 6.42
N SER A 37 -6.55 19.11 5.75
CA SER A 37 -6.74 19.29 4.31
C SER A 37 -5.89 18.35 3.43
N MET A 38 -4.89 17.66 4.00
CA MET A 38 -4.05 16.68 3.33
C MET A 38 -4.40 15.23 3.70
N ILE A 39 -5.35 15.01 4.62
CA ILE A 39 -5.85 13.67 4.92
C ILE A 39 -6.74 13.23 3.76
N ARG A 40 -6.54 11.99 3.31
CA ARG A 40 -7.26 11.37 2.20
C ARG A 40 -7.68 9.96 2.60
N GLU A 41 -8.86 9.55 2.16
CA GLU A 41 -9.31 8.16 2.22
C GLU A 41 -8.79 7.41 0.99
N TYR A 42 -8.26 6.21 1.18
CA TYR A 42 -7.95 5.27 0.10
C TYR A 42 -8.84 4.05 0.21
N ASP A 43 -9.62 3.81 -0.84
CA ASP A 43 -10.53 2.68 -0.98
C ASP A 43 -10.07 1.80 -2.14
N PHE A 44 -9.89 0.50 -1.87
CA PHE A 44 -9.48 -0.48 -2.87
C PHE A 44 -10.12 -1.84 -2.58
N THR A 45 -10.11 -2.72 -3.58
CA THR A 45 -10.72 -4.05 -3.46
C THR A 45 -9.70 -5.18 -3.53
N THR A 46 -9.99 -6.28 -2.84
CA THR A 46 -9.20 -7.51 -2.96
C THR A 46 -9.37 -8.11 -4.35
N ALA A 47 -8.30 -8.74 -4.85
CA ALA A 47 -8.29 -9.47 -6.11
C ALA A 47 -7.82 -10.90 -5.88
N ALA A 48 -8.57 -11.86 -6.41
CA ALA A 48 -8.23 -13.28 -6.36
C ALA A 48 -8.79 -14.03 -7.57
N LEU A 49 -8.13 -15.13 -7.94
CA LEU A 49 -8.68 -16.16 -8.80
C LEU A 49 -9.10 -17.34 -7.93
N ALA A 50 -10.38 -17.70 -8.05
CA ALA A 50 -10.95 -18.85 -7.39
C ALA A 50 -10.17 -20.13 -7.72
N ALA A 51 -10.29 -21.14 -6.85
CA ALA A 51 -9.54 -22.38 -7.00
C ALA A 51 -9.86 -23.09 -8.32
N GLN A 52 -8.85 -23.34 -9.15
CA GLN A 52 -8.95 -23.99 -10.45
C GLN A 52 -8.22 -25.33 -10.45
N PRO A 53 -8.66 -26.33 -11.23
CA PRO A 53 -7.87 -27.52 -11.46
C PRO A 53 -6.56 -27.17 -12.18
N GLY A 54 -5.49 -27.89 -11.86
CA GLY A 54 -4.19 -27.76 -12.52
C GLY A 54 -3.26 -28.89 -12.12
N THR A 55 -2.01 -28.80 -12.57
CA THR A 55 -0.93 -29.71 -12.14
C THR A 55 0.27 -28.90 -11.68
N ILE A 56 0.78 -29.21 -10.49
CA ILE A 56 2.01 -28.62 -9.97
C ILE A 56 3.18 -29.59 -10.16
N ALA A 57 4.28 -29.09 -10.73
CA ALA A 57 5.50 -29.84 -10.93
C ALA A 57 6.72 -28.96 -10.64
N ASN A 58 7.85 -29.59 -10.29
CA ASN A 58 9.12 -28.88 -10.15
C ASN A 58 9.83 -28.86 -11.51
N VAL A 59 10.05 -27.67 -12.07
CA VAL A 59 10.75 -27.45 -13.34
C VAL A 59 11.90 -26.48 -13.08
N GLY A 60 13.14 -26.90 -13.34
CA GLY A 60 14.31 -26.06 -13.07
C GLY A 60 14.49 -25.67 -11.60
N GLY A 61 14.02 -26.50 -10.66
CA GLY A 61 14.16 -26.26 -9.22
C GLY A 61 13.09 -25.34 -8.60
N VAL A 62 12.10 -24.90 -9.37
CA VAL A 62 10.96 -24.11 -8.89
C VAL A 62 9.62 -24.78 -9.24
N ALA A 63 8.58 -24.48 -8.47
CA ALA A 63 7.24 -24.96 -8.75
C ALA A 63 6.64 -24.23 -9.96
N VAL A 64 6.05 -25.01 -10.86
CA VAL A 64 5.24 -24.53 -11.98
C VAL A 64 3.87 -25.17 -11.87
N ILE A 65 2.82 -24.34 -11.81
CA ILE A 65 1.43 -24.78 -11.86
C ILE A 65 0.94 -24.55 -13.29
N SER A 66 0.58 -25.61 -13.99
CA SER A 66 0.09 -25.58 -15.37
C SER A 66 -1.32 -26.13 -15.50
N GLY A 67 -1.95 -25.88 -16.66
CA GLY A 67 -3.30 -26.36 -16.96
C GLY A 67 -4.42 -25.57 -16.28
N LEU A 68 -4.12 -24.36 -15.79
CA LEU A 68 -5.12 -23.44 -15.26
C LEU A 68 -6.05 -22.98 -16.37
N SER A 69 -7.33 -22.77 -16.06
CA SER A 69 -8.34 -22.36 -17.05
C SER A 69 -8.16 -20.89 -17.47
N SER A 70 -7.58 -20.05 -16.60
CA SER A 70 -7.16 -18.69 -16.90
C SER A 70 -6.26 -18.16 -15.79
N THR A 71 -5.30 -17.31 -16.15
CA THR A 71 -4.46 -16.53 -15.23
C THR A 71 -4.68 -15.02 -15.37
N ALA A 72 -5.78 -14.60 -16.00
CA ALA A 72 -6.07 -13.20 -16.24
C ALA A 72 -6.08 -12.38 -14.94
N GLY A 73 -5.38 -11.24 -14.93
CA GLY A 73 -5.24 -10.36 -13.77
C GLY A 73 -4.14 -10.75 -12.78
N VAL A 74 -3.58 -11.96 -12.87
CA VAL A 74 -2.47 -12.38 -12.01
C VAL A 74 -1.20 -11.65 -12.42
N SER A 75 -0.52 -11.03 -11.45
CA SER A 75 0.72 -10.29 -11.68
C SER A 75 1.88 -10.88 -10.87
N PRO A 76 3.09 -10.99 -11.43
CA PRO A 76 4.25 -11.41 -10.67
C PRO A 76 4.54 -10.51 -9.46
N SER A 77 5.24 -11.05 -8.46
CA SER A 77 5.75 -10.38 -7.24
C SER A 77 4.71 -9.98 -6.21
N ILE A 78 3.46 -9.76 -6.60
CA ILE A 78 2.38 -9.27 -5.72
C ILE A 78 1.23 -10.28 -5.55
N TRP A 79 1.32 -11.42 -6.22
CA TRP A 79 0.38 -12.54 -6.10
C TRP A 79 1.05 -13.78 -5.51
N LEU A 80 0.31 -14.52 -4.68
CA LEU A 80 0.71 -15.80 -4.11
C LEU A 80 -0.23 -16.90 -4.57
N ALA A 81 0.30 -18.12 -4.62
CA ALA A 81 -0.49 -19.33 -4.83
C ALA A 81 -0.85 -20.02 -3.50
N SER A 82 -1.98 -20.71 -3.51
CA SER A 82 -2.43 -21.61 -2.45
C SER A 82 -3.04 -22.86 -3.07
N GLY A 83 -2.82 -24.03 -2.46
CA GLY A 83 -3.35 -25.29 -2.96
C GLY A 83 -2.45 -26.49 -2.63
N PHE A 84 -2.80 -27.63 -3.21
CA PHE A 84 -2.04 -28.87 -3.03
C PHE A 84 -0.57 -28.70 -3.47
N GLY A 85 0.38 -29.13 -2.63
CA GLY A 85 1.81 -29.08 -2.97
C GLY A 85 2.43 -27.68 -3.00
N VAL A 86 1.63 -26.60 -2.89
CA VAL A 86 2.12 -25.22 -2.86
C VAL A 86 2.73 -24.93 -1.47
N PRO A 87 4.02 -24.53 -1.40
CA PRO A 87 4.62 -24.15 -0.12
C PRO A 87 4.01 -22.87 0.45
N ASN A 88 4.20 -22.66 1.75
CA ASN A 88 3.79 -21.41 2.38
C ASN A 88 4.52 -20.20 1.75
N ASN A 89 3.80 -19.09 1.57
CA ASN A 89 4.34 -17.84 1.03
C ASN A 89 4.98 -18.00 -0.37
N ALA A 90 4.42 -18.88 -1.21
CA ALA A 90 4.89 -19.09 -2.57
C ALA A 90 4.41 -17.94 -3.48
N ILE A 91 5.33 -17.05 -3.85
CA ILE A 91 5.11 -15.87 -4.66
C ILE A 91 5.18 -16.25 -6.15
N VAL A 92 4.26 -15.72 -6.94
CA VAL A 92 4.26 -15.86 -8.41
C VAL A 92 5.39 -15.02 -9.00
N THR A 93 6.26 -15.62 -9.81
CA THR A 93 7.41 -14.97 -10.45
C THR A 93 7.24 -14.82 -11.97
N ALA A 94 6.42 -15.66 -12.58
CA ALA A 94 6.07 -15.55 -14.00
C ALA A 94 4.66 -16.07 -14.24
N VAL A 95 4.00 -15.52 -15.26
CA VAL A 95 2.63 -15.87 -15.66
C VAL A 95 2.56 -15.99 -17.17
N THR A 96 1.92 -17.04 -17.66
CA THR A 96 1.40 -17.16 -19.04
C THR A 96 -0.10 -17.42 -18.96
N SER A 97 -0.81 -17.53 -20.09
CA SER A 97 -2.27 -17.63 -20.12
C SER A 97 -2.88 -18.78 -19.28
N SER A 98 -2.13 -19.85 -19.03
CA SER A 98 -2.62 -21.05 -18.30
C SER A 98 -1.59 -21.63 -17.32
N THR A 99 -0.49 -20.91 -17.08
CA THR A 99 0.61 -21.40 -16.24
C THR A 99 1.17 -20.28 -15.37
N VAL A 100 1.50 -20.60 -14.12
CA VAL A 100 2.23 -19.71 -13.21
C VAL A 100 3.48 -20.41 -12.67
N THR A 101 4.58 -19.68 -12.58
CA THR A 101 5.83 -20.13 -11.94
C THR A 101 5.96 -19.46 -10.59
N LEU A 102 6.39 -20.21 -9.57
CA LEU A 102 6.57 -19.71 -8.21
C LEU A 102 8.05 -19.48 -7.89
N ASN A 103 8.33 -18.80 -6.78
CA ASN A 103 9.69 -18.52 -6.30
C ASN A 103 10.35 -19.68 -5.55
N VAL A 104 9.63 -20.78 -5.33
CA VAL A 104 10.04 -21.90 -4.47
C VAL A 104 9.63 -23.24 -5.10
N PRO A 105 10.36 -24.35 -4.83
CA PRO A 105 9.95 -25.68 -5.26
C PRO A 105 8.70 -26.17 -4.53
N ALA A 106 7.89 -26.99 -5.19
CA ALA A 106 6.70 -27.61 -4.65
C ALA A 106 7.05 -28.64 -3.56
N THR A 107 6.21 -28.71 -2.51
CA THR A 107 6.32 -29.73 -1.45
C THR A 107 5.82 -31.10 -1.90
N SER A 108 4.93 -31.13 -2.89
CA SER A 108 4.47 -32.32 -3.58
C SER A 108 4.09 -31.96 -5.01
N THR A 109 4.27 -32.88 -5.93
CA THR A 109 3.90 -32.70 -7.34
C THR A 109 2.66 -33.53 -7.66
N GLY A 110 1.83 -33.08 -8.60
CA GLY A 110 0.63 -33.79 -9.03
C GLY A 110 -0.52 -32.85 -9.38
N SER A 111 -1.66 -33.44 -9.71
CA SER A 111 -2.88 -32.69 -9.99
C SER A 111 -3.54 -32.21 -8.69
N GLY A 112 -4.14 -31.03 -8.72
CA GLY A 112 -4.77 -30.43 -7.56
C GLY A 112 -5.66 -29.25 -7.93
N SER A 113 -6.18 -28.59 -6.90
CA SER A 113 -6.91 -27.33 -7.03
C SER A 113 -6.05 -26.19 -6.46
N PHE A 114 -5.93 -25.11 -7.24
CA PHE A 114 -5.02 -24.00 -6.97
C PHE A 114 -5.78 -22.68 -7.04
N ALA A 115 -5.72 -21.90 -5.95
CA ALA A 115 -6.20 -20.54 -5.91
C ALA A 115 -5.02 -19.56 -5.96
N LEU A 116 -5.25 -18.39 -6.53
CA LEU A 116 -4.25 -17.31 -6.60
C LEU A 116 -4.86 -16.08 -5.95
N GLY A 117 -4.13 -15.44 -5.05
CA GLY A 117 -4.57 -14.23 -4.37
C GLY A 117 -3.55 -13.12 -4.53
N GLN A 118 -4.00 -11.89 -4.71
CA GLN A 118 -3.13 -10.73 -4.58
C GLN A 118 -2.81 -10.52 -3.08
N SER A 119 -1.54 -10.56 -2.71
CA SER A 119 -1.12 -10.30 -1.33
C SER A 119 -0.71 -8.85 -1.09
N ASP A 120 -0.31 -8.14 -2.15
CA ASP A 120 0.28 -6.82 -2.05
C ASP A 120 -0.42 -5.83 -2.99
N TYR A 121 -0.89 -4.72 -2.41
CA TYR A 121 -1.69 -3.71 -3.11
C TYR A 121 -0.89 -2.40 -3.20
N PRO A 122 -0.89 -1.74 -4.37
CA PRO A 122 -0.18 -0.48 -4.53
C PRO A 122 -0.77 0.58 -3.59
N LEU A 123 0.09 1.43 -3.05
CA LEU A 123 -0.36 2.61 -2.31
C LEU A 123 -0.70 3.76 -3.27
N PRO A 124 -1.49 4.76 -2.83
CA PRO A 124 -1.67 6.02 -3.55
C PRO A 124 -0.32 6.63 -3.97
N ALA A 125 -0.28 7.28 -5.13
CA ALA A 125 0.95 7.88 -5.65
C ALA A 125 1.51 9.00 -4.75
N ASP A 126 0.61 9.67 -4.03
CA ASP A 126 0.86 10.76 -3.08
C ASP A 126 0.91 10.27 -1.62
N PHE A 127 0.93 8.95 -1.37
CA PHE A 127 1.00 8.41 -0.01
C PHE A 127 2.29 8.85 0.71
N GLN A 128 2.16 9.54 1.84
CA GLN A 128 3.29 9.91 2.70
C GLN A 128 3.38 9.02 3.93
N ARG A 129 2.26 8.86 4.66
CA ARG A 129 2.17 8.02 5.86
C ARG A 129 0.73 7.62 6.15
N PRO A 130 0.49 6.49 6.83
CA PRO A 130 -0.85 6.11 7.25
C PRO A 130 -1.35 6.98 8.41
N ILE A 131 -2.68 7.08 8.56
CA ILE A 131 -3.31 7.45 9.82
C ILE A 131 -3.57 6.18 10.62
N ASP A 132 -3.05 6.13 11.83
CA ASP A 132 -3.15 4.96 12.70
C ASP A 132 -4.61 4.63 13.02
N ASN A 133 -4.90 3.32 13.14
CA ASN A 133 -6.22 2.79 13.51
C ASN A 133 -7.39 3.12 12.55
N THR A 134 -7.11 3.48 11.30
CA THR A 134 -8.15 3.76 10.28
C THR A 134 -8.36 2.63 9.28
N PHE A 135 -7.65 1.52 9.42
CA PHE A 135 -7.73 0.39 8.48
C PHE A 135 -8.94 -0.49 8.77
N TRP A 136 -9.81 -0.65 7.78
CA TRP A 136 -11.04 -1.43 7.88
C TRP A 136 -11.26 -2.32 6.68
N ASP A 137 -11.78 -3.51 6.95
CA ASP A 137 -12.51 -4.32 5.99
C ASP A 137 -13.98 -3.91 6.03
N ARG A 138 -14.41 -3.11 5.05
CA ARG A 138 -15.79 -2.61 4.96
C ARG A 138 -16.76 -3.74 4.62
N SER A 139 -16.33 -4.76 3.88
CA SER A 139 -17.19 -5.88 3.51
C SER A 139 -17.51 -6.79 4.69
N GLN A 140 -16.59 -6.90 5.67
CA GLN A 140 -16.78 -7.70 6.87
C GLN A 140 -17.08 -6.87 8.13
N PHE A 141 -17.07 -5.54 8.03
CA PHE A 141 -17.24 -4.59 9.13
C PHE A 141 -16.23 -4.77 10.26
N TRP A 142 -15.00 -5.17 9.93
CA TRP A 142 -13.94 -5.45 10.89
C TRP A 142 -12.76 -4.51 10.72
N SER A 143 -12.23 -4.02 11.84
CA SER A 143 -10.95 -3.32 11.82
C SER A 143 -9.83 -4.30 11.48
N MET A 144 -8.87 -3.84 10.69
CA MET A 144 -7.67 -4.61 10.36
C MET A 144 -6.58 -4.32 11.39
N ARG A 145 -5.69 -5.30 11.58
CA ARG A 145 -4.61 -5.20 12.58
C ARG A 145 -3.26 -4.85 11.95
N GLY A 146 -2.71 -3.70 12.29
CA GLY A 146 -1.40 -3.28 11.79
C GLY A 146 -1.05 -1.83 12.16
N PRO A 147 0.03 -1.27 11.60
CA PRO A 147 1.00 -1.94 10.73
C PRO A 147 1.89 -2.93 11.52
N GLN A 148 2.07 -4.14 11.01
CA GLN A 148 2.93 -5.13 11.66
C GLN A 148 4.41 -4.84 11.44
N SER A 149 5.21 -4.95 12.51
CA SER A 149 6.67 -4.95 12.38
C SER A 149 7.15 -6.13 11.54
N PRO A 150 8.34 -6.05 10.90
CA PRO A 150 8.90 -7.17 10.15
C PRO A 150 9.00 -8.46 10.96
N GLN A 151 9.33 -8.38 12.26
CA GLN A 151 9.47 -9.53 13.15
C GLN A 151 8.10 -10.17 13.44
N GLN A 152 7.09 -9.38 13.80
CA GLN A 152 5.73 -9.87 14.00
C GLN A 152 5.16 -10.47 12.72
N TRP A 153 5.42 -9.86 11.56
CA TRP A 153 4.98 -10.39 10.29
C TRP A 153 5.55 -11.78 10.00
N GLN A 154 6.85 -11.98 10.23
CA GLN A 154 7.47 -13.30 10.05
C GLN A 154 6.93 -14.33 11.06
N LEU A 155 6.70 -13.92 12.31
CA LEU A 155 6.05 -14.77 13.29
C LEU A 155 4.67 -15.22 12.78
N TYR A 156 3.84 -14.31 12.27
CA TYR A 156 2.49 -14.65 11.84
C TYR A 156 2.47 -15.52 10.59
N LYS A 157 3.39 -15.28 9.63
CA LYS A 157 3.47 -16.10 8.42
C LYS A 157 4.03 -17.49 8.67
N SER A 158 4.94 -17.65 9.62
CA SER A 158 5.72 -18.89 9.80
C SER A 158 5.32 -19.71 11.02
N SER A 159 4.48 -19.20 11.92
CA SER A 159 4.01 -19.95 13.09
C SER A 159 2.57 -20.45 12.92
N VAL A 160 2.24 -21.53 13.66
CA VAL A 160 0.87 -22.05 13.76
C VAL A 160 -0.06 -21.01 14.42
N ILE A 161 0.44 -20.25 15.39
CA ILE A 161 -0.31 -19.21 16.11
C ILE A 161 -0.79 -18.13 15.14
N GLY A 162 0.05 -17.72 14.18
CA GLY A 162 -0.33 -16.71 13.20
C GLY A 162 -1.42 -17.13 12.22
N ARG A 163 -1.56 -18.42 11.97
CA ARG A 163 -2.50 -18.98 10.99
C ARG A 163 -3.95 -19.03 11.50
N ALA A 164 -4.16 -18.94 12.81
CA ALA A 164 -5.48 -19.01 13.43
C ALA A 164 -6.10 -17.61 13.64
N SER A 165 -6.16 -16.79 12.59
CA SER A 165 -6.74 -15.43 12.69
C SER A 165 -7.87 -15.23 11.70
N ILE A 166 -8.96 -14.68 12.23
CA ILE A 166 -10.14 -14.25 11.49
C ILE A 166 -9.96 -12.82 10.95
N GLN A 167 -9.23 -11.96 11.66
CA GLN A 167 -8.98 -10.58 11.22
C GLN A 167 -7.80 -10.52 10.26
N ARG A 168 -7.96 -9.70 9.21
CA ARG A 168 -6.89 -9.35 8.29
C ARG A 168 -5.87 -8.44 8.97
N ARG A 169 -4.61 -8.69 8.68
CA ARG A 169 -3.45 -7.95 9.16
C ARG A 169 -2.80 -7.25 7.97
N TYR A 170 -2.12 -6.16 8.26
CA TYR A 170 -1.41 -5.43 7.22
C TYR A 170 -0.02 -4.94 7.67
N ARG A 171 0.83 -4.68 6.68
CA ARG A 171 2.06 -3.91 6.84
C ARG A 171 2.37 -3.14 5.58
N PHE A 172 3.22 -2.13 5.71
CA PHE A 172 3.81 -1.45 4.56
C PHE A 172 5.18 -2.04 4.25
N ARG A 173 5.49 -2.18 2.96
CA ARG A 173 6.83 -2.56 2.52
C ARG A 173 7.09 -2.10 1.09
N SER A 174 8.36 -2.01 0.73
CA SER A 174 8.75 -1.93 -0.68
C SER A 174 8.80 -3.33 -1.30
N ILE A 175 8.44 -3.41 -2.57
CA ILE A 175 8.49 -4.63 -3.39
C ILE A 175 9.44 -4.41 -4.56
N ARG A 176 10.08 -5.50 -4.98
CA ARG A 176 10.91 -5.56 -6.18
C ARG A 176 10.39 -6.68 -7.07
N SER A 177 10.54 -6.49 -8.38
CA SER A 177 10.23 -7.52 -9.36
C SER A 177 11.19 -8.72 -9.22
N PRO A 178 10.93 -9.86 -9.89
CA PRO A 178 11.85 -11.01 -9.83
C PRO A 178 13.24 -10.67 -10.42
N ALA A 179 13.32 -9.66 -11.29
CA ALA A 179 14.56 -9.12 -11.82
C ALA A 179 15.24 -8.08 -10.91
N GLY A 180 14.71 -7.83 -9.71
CA GLY A 180 15.28 -6.90 -8.72
C GLY A 180 14.90 -5.42 -8.92
N VAL A 181 14.03 -5.12 -9.89
CA VAL A 181 13.61 -3.75 -10.19
C VAL A 181 12.63 -3.25 -9.12
N PRO A 182 12.83 -2.09 -8.48
CA PRO A 182 11.87 -1.51 -7.55
C PRO A 182 10.48 -1.33 -8.19
N MET A 183 9.43 -1.76 -7.49
CA MET A 183 8.04 -1.61 -7.94
C MET A 183 7.26 -0.54 -7.16
N GLY A 184 7.87 0.03 -6.11
CA GLY A 184 7.24 1.02 -5.23
C GLY A 184 6.91 0.48 -3.85
N GLN A 185 6.06 1.23 -3.13
CA GLN A 185 5.57 0.89 -1.79
C GLN A 185 4.19 0.23 -1.90
N TYR A 186 3.99 -0.80 -1.08
CA TYR A 186 2.80 -1.64 -1.10
C TYR A 186 2.27 -1.87 0.31
N LEU A 187 0.97 -2.08 0.38
CA LEU A 187 0.27 -2.65 1.51
C LEU A 187 0.21 -4.17 1.35
N SER A 188 0.93 -4.91 2.20
CA SER A 188 0.81 -6.37 2.26
C SER A 188 -0.34 -6.78 3.17
N ILE A 189 -1.11 -7.80 2.78
CA ILE A 189 -2.24 -8.34 3.55
C ILE A 189 -2.00 -9.82 3.91
N ASP A 190 -2.34 -10.19 5.15
CA ASP A 190 -2.31 -11.56 5.67
C ASP A 190 -3.57 -11.83 6.54
N PRO A 191 -4.24 -12.99 6.45
CA PRO A 191 -3.99 -14.08 5.52
C PRO A 191 -4.19 -13.67 4.06
N LEU A 192 -3.65 -14.47 3.14
CA LEU A 192 -3.78 -14.25 1.69
C LEU A 192 -5.26 -14.08 1.32
N PRO A 193 -5.68 -12.93 0.74
CA PRO A 193 -7.03 -12.77 0.22
C PRO A 193 -7.28 -13.77 -0.91
N LEU A 194 -8.30 -14.62 -0.74
CA LEU A 194 -8.76 -15.58 -1.76
C LEU A 194 -10.18 -15.27 -2.24
N ASP A 195 -10.77 -14.23 -1.68
CA ASP A 195 -11.97 -13.55 -2.14
C ASP A 195 -11.61 -12.45 -3.15
N ASN A 196 -12.55 -12.17 -4.04
CA ASN A 196 -12.42 -11.14 -5.07
C ASN A 196 -13.51 -10.09 -4.86
N GLY A 197 -13.11 -8.85 -4.57
CA GLY A 197 -14.02 -7.72 -4.41
C GLY A 197 -14.33 -7.31 -2.97
N SER A 198 -13.66 -7.83 -1.95
CA SER A 198 -13.83 -7.28 -0.58
C SER A 198 -13.22 -5.88 -0.52
N GLN A 199 -13.99 -4.94 0.01
CA GLN A 199 -13.65 -3.53 0.09
C GLN A 199 -12.81 -3.25 1.32
N LEU A 200 -11.62 -2.70 1.11
CA LEU A 200 -10.68 -2.31 2.14
C LEU A 200 -10.44 -0.81 2.07
N VAL A 201 -10.36 -0.18 3.25
CA VAL A 201 -10.22 1.27 3.36
C VAL A 201 -9.23 1.65 4.44
N PHE A 202 -8.53 2.77 4.24
CA PHE A 202 -7.81 3.48 5.29
C PHE A 202 -7.64 4.95 4.95
N GLU A 203 -7.29 5.75 5.95
CA GLU A 203 -6.89 7.14 5.76
C GLU A 203 -5.37 7.28 5.79
N TYR A 204 -4.86 8.23 5.02
CA TYR A 204 -3.45 8.55 4.94
C TYR A 204 -3.24 10.06 4.80
N VAL A 205 -2.04 10.50 5.15
CA VAL A 205 -1.58 11.86 4.83
C VAL A 205 -0.95 11.82 3.45
N SER A 206 -1.48 12.65 2.55
CA SER A 206 -0.92 12.90 1.23
C SER A 206 0.35 13.75 1.32
N ASN A 207 1.28 13.63 0.38
CA ASN A 207 2.37 14.60 0.17
C ASN A 207 2.00 15.70 -0.86
N GLY A 208 0.77 15.67 -1.37
CA GLY A 208 0.22 16.63 -2.33
C GLY A 208 -0.15 17.95 -1.66
N TRP A 209 0.84 18.79 -1.34
CA TRP A 209 0.62 20.09 -0.68
C TRP A 209 0.20 21.19 -1.66
N CYS A 210 0.34 20.96 -2.96
CA CYS A 210 -0.26 21.77 -4.02
C CYS A 210 -1.06 20.88 -4.97
N GLU A 211 -1.82 21.50 -5.86
CA GLU A 211 -2.60 20.81 -6.88
C GLU A 211 -2.56 21.55 -8.21
N SER A 212 -2.70 20.79 -9.29
CA SER A 212 -2.80 21.37 -10.62
C SER A 212 -4.08 22.18 -10.77
N ALA A 213 -4.17 22.98 -11.83
CA ALA A 213 -5.42 23.68 -12.19
C ALA A 213 -6.64 22.75 -12.38
N THR A 214 -6.42 21.43 -12.50
CA THR A 214 -7.47 20.40 -12.60
C THR A 214 -7.68 19.63 -11.29
N GLY A 215 -7.09 20.07 -10.18
CA GLY A 215 -7.20 19.44 -8.85
C GLY A 215 -6.40 18.14 -8.70
N THR A 216 -5.34 17.94 -9.49
CA THR A 216 -4.46 16.77 -9.31
C THR A 216 -3.42 17.07 -8.23
N PRO A 217 -3.34 16.29 -7.13
CA PRO A 217 -2.35 16.52 -6.08
C PRO A 217 -0.91 16.43 -6.60
N GLN A 218 -0.06 17.33 -6.11
CA GLN A 218 1.34 17.50 -6.53
C GLN A 218 2.22 17.77 -5.31
N SER A 219 3.44 17.22 -5.33
CA SER A 219 4.47 17.44 -4.30
C SER A 219 5.44 18.56 -4.66
N SER A 220 5.17 19.29 -5.73
CA SER A 220 5.96 20.40 -6.26
C SER A 220 5.10 21.23 -7.19
N TRP A 221 5.32 22.54 -7.25
CA TRP A 221 4.78 23.41 -8.28
C TRP A 221 5.29 22.99 -9.66
N GLN A 222 4.37 22.64 -10.58
CA GLN A 222 4.65 22.19 -11.95
C GLN A 222 4.08 23.14 -13.01
N ALA A 223 3.22 24.08 -12.62
CA ALA A 223 2.75 25.17 -13.47
C ALA A 223 2.42 26.41 -12.61
N ASP A 224 2.48 27.61 -13.21
CA ASP A 224 2.11 28.86 -12.53
C ASP A 224 0.61 28.94 -12.18
N THR A 225 -0.20 28.03 -12.74
CA THR A 225 -1.64 27.90 -12.50
C THR A 225 -1.98 26.95 -11.37
N ASP A 226 -0.99 26.30 -10.77
CA ASP A 226 -1.20 25.41 -9.63
C ASP A 226 -1.65 26.21 -8.41
N THR A 227 -2.40 25.57 -7.51
CA THR A 227 -2.91 26.18 -6.27
C THR A 227 -2.47 25.42 -5.02
N GLY A 228 -2.35 26.13 -3.90
CA GLY A 228 -1.97 25.54 -2.62
C GLY A 228 -3.15 24.81 -1.97
N VAL A 229 -2.91 23.63 -1.39
CA VAL A 229 -3.92 22.89 -0.60
C VAL A 229 -3.97 23.42 0.84
N LEU A 230 -2.86 24.00 1.30
CA LEU A 230 -2.72 24.59 2.63
C LEU A 230 -3.01 26.09 2.54
N ASP A 231 -3.82 26.61 3.46
CA ASP A 231 -4.10 28.05 3.56
C ASP A 231 -2.81 28.82 3.87
N GLU A 232 -2.53 29.85 3.07
CA GLU A 232 -1.30 30.65 3.13
C GLU A 232 -1.20 31.48 4.42
N SER A 233 -2.30 31.65 5.14
CA SER A 233 -2.41 32.39 6.40
C SER A 233 -2.47 31.50 7.64
N ILE A 234 -2.22 30.18 7.50
CA ILE A 234 -2.31 29.21 8.60
C ILE A 234 -1.68 29.75 9.88
N SER A 235 -2.54 30.03 10.86
CA SER A 235 -2.13 30.34 12.22
C SER A 235 -1.86 29.02 12.94
N PHE A 236 -0.69 28.95 13.57
CA PHE A 236 -0.14 27.74 14.19
C PHE A 236 -0.95 27.36 15.45
N LEU A 237 -2.14 26.78 15.27
CA LEU A 237 -2.85 26.10 16.36
C LEU A 237 -2.30 24.68 16.43
N GLU A 238 -1.18 24.53 17.13
CA GLU A 238 -0.78 23.22 17.66
C GLU A 238 -1.96 22.70 18.48
N ALA A 239 -2.70 21.75 17.91
CA ALA A 239 -3.42 20.80 18.74
C ALA A 239 -2.34 19.99 19.49
N ARG A 240 -1.84 20.54 20.60
CA ARG A 240 -1.12 19.72 21.57
C ARG A 240 -2.10 18.61 21.95
N PRO A 241 -1.70 17.33 21.83
CA PRO A 241 -2.47 16.27 22.44
C PRO A 241 -2.66 16.67 23.90
N VAL A 242 -3.92 16.84 24.33
CA VAL A 242 -4.22 17.00 25.75
C VAL A 242 -3.63 15.77 26.42
N SER A 243 -2.69 15.98 27.33
CA SER A 243 -2.12 14.84 28.04
C SER A 243 -3.26 14.19 28.83
N PRO A 244 -3.32 12.85 28.95
CA PRO A 244 -4.38 12.20 29.74
C PRO A 244 -4.46 12.68 31.20
N GLU A 245 -3.44 13.42 31.63
CA GLU A 245 -3.24 13.97 32.97
C GLU A 245 -3.90 15.34 33.13
N ASP A 246 -4.21 16.03 32.03
CA ASP A 246 -4.91 17.33 32.01
C ASP A 246 -6.44 17.17 32.02
N ASP A 247 -6.96 15.94 31.90
CA ASP A 247 -8.39 15.62 31.88
C ASP A 247 -8.90 15.26 33.30
N SER A 248 -8.57 16.10 34.28
CA SER A 248 -8.92 15.90 35.70
C SER A 248 -10.41 16.21 36.00
N TYR A 249 -11.32 15.87 35.10
CA TYR A 249 -12.76 16.10 35.28
C TYR A 249 -13.48 14.95 36.02
N TYR A 250 -12.75 13.90 36.44
CA TYR A 250 -13.32 12.74 37.14
C TYR A 250 -12.83 12.52 38.58
N ASP A 251 -12.22 13.53 39.22
CA ASP A 251 -11.98 13.48 40.67
C ASP A 251 -13.07 14.22 41.44
N LEU A 252 -14.13 13.49 41.81
CA LEU A 252 -15.00 13.82 42.95
C LEU A 252 -15.38 12.52 43.69
N PRO A 253 -15.58 12.60 45.02
CA PRO A 253 -15.10 11.63 46.01
C PRO A 253 -15.85 10.30 46.11
#